data_AF-A0A7K9DT05-F1
#
_entry.id   AF-A0A7K9DT05-F1
#
_cell.length_a   1.000
_cell.length_b   1.000
_cell.length_c   1.000
_cell.angle_alpha   90.00
_cell.angle_beta   90.00
_cell.angle_gamma   90.00
#
_symmetry.space_group_name_H-M   'P 1'
#
loop_
_entity.id
_entity.type
_entity.pdbx_description
1 polymer ?
#
loop_
_entity_poly.entity_id
_entity_poly.type
_entity_poly.pdbx_seq_one_letter_code
_entity_poly.pdbx_strand_id
1 'polypeptide(L)' 'DDVLTKDAGECVICLEELLQGDTIARLPCLCIYHKSCIDSWFEVNRSCPEHPSD' A
#
# COMPACT_ATOMS: atom_id res chain seq x y z
N ASP A 1 5.58 5.13 11.23
CA ASP A 1 5.38 4.51 9.91
C ASP A 1 5.87 3.08 9.94
N ASP A 2 5.19 2.19 9.23
CA ASP A 2 5.55 0.77 9.14
C ASP A 2 6.63 0.63 8.07
N VAL A 3 7.77 0.06 8.43
CA VAL A 3 8.89 -0.17 7.50
C VAL A 3 8.88 -1.64 7.12
N LEU A 4 8.88 -1.89 5.82
CA LEU A 4 8.83 -3.25 5.30
C LEU A 4 10.11 -4.00 5.69
N THR A 5 9.97 -5.12 6.38
CA THR A 5 11.13 -5.88 6.91
C THR A 5 11.69 -6.90 5.93
N LYS A 6 10.96 -7.19 4.84
CA LYS A 6 11.35 -8.05 3.72
C LYS A 6 10.56 -7.64 2.49
N ASP A 7 11.14 -7.82 1.32
CA ASP A 7 10.48 -7.66 0.01
C ASP A 7 9.08 -8.33 0.01
N ALA A 8 8.07 -7.62 -0.49
CA ALA A 8 6.68 -8.02 -0.40
C ALA A 8 5.91 -7.73 -1.70
N GLY A 9 6.06 -8.57 -2.72
CA GLY A 9 5.26 -8.43 -3.95
C GLY A 9 5.39 -7.04 -4.60
N GLU A 10 4.32 -6.57 -5.22
CA GLU A 10 4.28 -5.33 -6.00
C GLU A 10 3.18 -4.40 -5.47
N CYS A 11 3.46 -3.10 -5.40
CA CYS A 11 2.45 -2.11 -5.07
C CYS A 11 1.54 -1.88 -6.28
N VAL A 12 0.28 -2.31 -6.21
CA VAL A 12 -0.68 -2.20 -7.33
C VAL A 12 -1.04 -0.77 -7.76
N ILE A 13 -0.61 0.24 -6.98
CA ILE A 13 -0.87 1.66 -7.28
C ILE A 13 0.19 2.23 -8.22
N CYS A 14 1.47 2.01 -7.90
CA CYS A 14 2.60 2.49 -8.73
C CYS A 14 3.19 1.41 -9.64
N LEU A 15 2.81 0.14 -9.45
CA LEU A 15 3.35 -1.03 -10.14
C LEU A 15 4.86 -1.20 -9.94
N GLU A 16 5.38 -0.80 -8.78
CA GLU A 16 6.77 -1.01 -8.36
C GLU A 16 6.85 -2.06 -7.26
N GLU A 17 7.98 -2.78 -7.23
CA GLU A 17 8.26 -3.77 -6.19
C GLU A 17 8.32 -3.10 -4.81
N LEU A 18 7.68 -3.74 -3.82
CA LEU A 18 7.77 -3.34 -2.42
C LEU A 18 9.02 -3.98 -1.82
N LEU A 19 10.07 -3.20 -1.57
CA LEU A 19 11.36 -3.71 -1.14
C LEU A 19 11.59 -3.53 0.36
N GLN A 20 12.48 -4.35 0.92
CA GLN A 20 12.87 -4.18 2.31
C GLN A 20 13.41 -2.76 2.57
N GLY A 21 12.89 -2.11 3.60
CA GLY A 21 13.21 -0.73 3.96
C GLY A 21 12.22 0.30 3.42
N ASP A 22 11.32 -0.08 2.52
CA ASP A 22 10.28 0.83 2.05
C ASP A 22 9.28 1.16 3.15
N THR A 23 8.79 2.39 3.10
CA THR A 23 7.73 2.84 4.00
C THR A 23 6.38 2.42 3.44
N ILE A 24 5.72 1.52 4.15
CA ILE A 24 4.48 0.90 3.72
C ILE A 24 3.33 1.27 4.64
N ALA A 25 2.13 1.05 4.14
CA ALA A 25 0.89 1.12 4.89
C ALA A 25 0.12 -0.18 4.66
N ARG A 26 -0.35 -0.76 5.76
CA ARG A 26 -1.20 -1.95 5.75
C ARG A 26 -2.62 -1.55 6.12
N LEU A 27 -3.57 -1.85 5.26
CA LEU A 27 -4.99 -1.63 5.49
C LEU A 27 -5.59 -2.71 6.41
N PRO A 28 -6.78 -2.51 6.98
CA PRO A 28 -7.48 -3.54 7.77
C PRO A 28 -7.77 -4.82 6.96
N CYS A 29 -7.98 -4.71 5.64
CA CYS A 29 -8.09 -5.84 4.73
C CYS A 29 -6.75 -6.55 4.42
N LEU A 30 -5.68 -6.19 5.13
CA LEU A 30 -4.33 -6.76 5.04
C LEU A 30 -3.55 -6.45 3.74
N CYS A 31 -4.15 -5.73 2.79
CA CYS A 31 -3.43 -5.23 1.63
C CYS A 31 -2.31 -4.26 2.03
N ILE A 32 -1.18 -4.35 1.34
CA ILE A 32 0.03 -3.57 1.60
C ILE A 32 0.33 -2.69 0.39
N TYR A 33 0.58 -1.41 0.65
CA TYR A 33 0.98 -0.46 -0.39
C TYR A 33 2.11 0.43 0.13
N HIS A 34 2.83 1.08 -0.78
CA HIS A 34 3.68 2.21 -0.38
C HIS A 34 2.82 3.24 0.32
N LYS A 35 3.31 3.74 1.46
CA LYS A 35 2.60 4.74 2.25
C LYS A 35 2.22 5.94 1.39
N SER A 36 3.17 6.48 0.64
CA SER A 36 2.95 7.62 -0.25
C SER A 36 1.87 7.33 -1.30
N CYS A 37 1.86 6.13 -1.88
CA CYS A 37 0.89 5.75 -2.90
C CYS A 37 -0.53 5.66 -2.34
N ILE A 38 -0.70 5.04 -1.17
CA ILE A 38 -2.03 4.91 -0.56
C ILE A 38 -2.53 6.24 0.02
N ASP A 39 -1.64 7.09 0.54
CA ASP A 39 -1.99 8.43 1.00
C ASP A 39 -2.55 9.25 -0.18
N SER A 40 -1.86 9.27 -1.34
CA SER A 40 -2.36 9.92 -2.55
C SER A 40 -3.69 9.33 -3.04
N TRP A 41 -3.86 8.01 -2.96
CA TRP A 41 -5.10 7.36 -3.34
C TRP A 41 -6.28 7.81 -2.47
N PHE A 42 -6.07 7.90 -1.14
CA PHE A 42 -7.10 8.34 -0.18
C PHE A 42 -7.50 9.82 -0.31
N GLU A 43 -6.74 10.64 -1.02
CA GLU A 43 -7.17 11.99 -1.39
C GLU A 43 -8.32 11.97 -2.41
N VAL A 44 -8.36 10.94 -3.26
CA VAL A 44 -9.39 10.77 -4.31
C VAL A 44 -10.48 9.81 -3.87
N ASN A 45 -10.11 8.65 -3.33
CA ASN A 45 -11.01 7.59 -2.92
C ASN A 45 -10.51 6.89 -1.66
N ARG A 46 -11.25 7.02 -0.55
CA ARG A 46 -10.89 6.42 0.76
C ARG A 46 -11.31 4.96 0.89
N SER A 47 -11.12 4.19 -0.17
CA SER A 47 -11.42 2.76 -0.22
C SER A 47 -10.19 1.99 -0.69
N CYS A 48 -10.07 0.74 -0.28
CA CYS A 48 -8.98 -0.11 -0.74
C CYS A 48 -9.07 -0.30 -2.27
N PRO A 49 -7.96 -0.11 -3.03
CA PRO A 49 -7.99 -0.27 -4.49
C PRO A 49 -8.28 -1.71 -4.92
N GLU A 50 -7.92 -2.71 -4.10
CA GLU A 50 -8.24 -4.12 -4.37
C GLU A 50 -9.60 -4.55 -3.80
N HIS A 51 -10.09 -3.88 -2.75
CA HIS A 51 -11.33 -4.21 -2.06
C HIS A 51 -12.21 -2.95 -1.89
N PRO A 52 -12.83 -2.45 -2.98
CA PRO A 52 -13.60 -1.20 -2.94
C PRO A 52 -14.93 -1.30 -2.16
N SER A 53 -15.29 -2.47 -1.62
CA SER A 53 -16.54 -2.72 -0.90
C SER A 53 -16.34 -3.21 0.55
N ASP A 54 -15.11 -3.21 1.05
CA ASP A 54 -14.79 -3.49 2.46
C ASP A 54 -14.81 -2.19 3.29
#